data_AF-U1MV01-F1
#
_entry.id   AF-U1MV01-F1
#
_cell.length_a   1.000
_cell.length_b   1.000
_cell.length_c   1.000
_cell.angle_alpha   90.00
_cell.angle_beta   90.00
_cell.angle_gamma   90.00
#
_symmetry.space_group_name_H-M   'P 1'
#
loop_
_entity.id
_entity.type
_entity.pdbx_description
1 polymer ?
#
loop_
_entity_poly.entity_id
_entity_poly.type
_entity_poly.pdbx_seq_one_letter_code
_entity_poly.pdbx_strand_id
1 'polypeptide(L)'
;MLGLQLLAIVILEPSDYPSLSAYVWVARFLSVGFFISLAIAIVGLYFDIIYVAESSDWKPSMWYSLMFFMPVVGVIIGLYYLYRRSLYVGLSLAPSPQA
;
A
#
# COMPACT_ATOMS: atom_id res chain seq x y z
N MET A 1 -0.59 1.85 -12.22
CA MET A 1 -1.15 1.07 -11.09
C MET A 1 -1.15 1.83 -9.76
N LEU A 2 -0.10 2.61 -9.43
CA LEU A 2 -0.05 3.48 -8.23
C LEU A 2 -1.27 4.40 -8.06
N GLY A 3 -1.76 4.98 -9.16
CA GLY A 3 -2.96 5.83 -9.13
C GLY A 3 -4.21 5.11 -8.64
N LEU A 4 -4.41 3.83 -8.99
CA LEU A 4 -5.61 3.07 -8.61
C LEU A 4 -5.59 2.66 -7.12
N GLN A 5 -4.39 2.36 -6.58
CA GLN A 5 -4.20 2.04 -5.16
C GLN A 5 -4.38 3.28 -4.28
N LEU A 6 -3.83 4.43 -4.69
CA LEU A 6 -4.06 5.71 -4.01
C LEU A 6 -5.54 6.14 -4.13
N LEU A 7 -6.18 5.94 -5.28
CA LEU A 7 -7.60 6.23 -5.47
C LEU A 7 -8.47 5.38 -4.54
N ALA A 8 -8.15 4.08 -4.36
CA ALA A 8 -8.88 3.22 -3.43
C ALA A 8 -8.75 3.66 -1.97
N ILE A 9 -7.59 4.20 -1.57
CA ILE A 9 -7.35 4.74 -0.22
C ILE A 9 -8.07 6.09 -0.02
N VAL A 10 -8.16 6.91 -1.07
CA VAL A 10 -8.81 8.24 -1.02
C VAL A 10 -10.33 8.16 -1.16
N ILE A 11 -10.86 7.19 -1.90
CA ILE A 11 -12.31 7.04 -2.15
C ILE A 11 -13.04 6.35 -0.98
N LEU A 12 -12.37 5.45 -0.25
CA LEU A 12 -13.04 4.70 0.81
C LEU A 12 -12.90 5.43 2.14
N GLU A 13 -13.86 6.30 2.42
CA GLU A 13 -13.99 6.90 3.73
C GLU A 13 -14.29 5.79 4.76
N PRO A 14 -13.64 5.75 5.93
CA PRO A 14 -13.85 4.67 6.90
C PRO A 14 -15.29 4.53 7.41
N SER A 15 -16.06 5.63 7.33
CA SER A 15 -17.51 5.72 7.53
C SER A 15 -18.31 4.91 6.52
N ASP A 16 -17.75 4.68 5.33
CA ASP A 16 -18.39 3.95 4.24
C ASP A 16 -18.22 2.44 4.35
N TYR A 17 -17.41 1.93 5.30
CA TYR A 17 -17.35 0.49 5.54
C TYR A 17 -18.59 0.05 6.32
N PRO A 18 -19.51 -0.70 5.69
CA PRO A 18 -20.79 -1.03 6.30
C PRO A 18 -20.64 -2.01 7.49
N SER A 19 -19.45 -2.59 7.70
CA SER A 19 -19.20 -3.59 8.75
C SER A 19 -17.71 -3.90 8.94
N LEU A 20 -17.37 -4.51 10.08
CA LEU A 20 -16.03 -5.05 10.37
C LEU A 20 -15.54 -6.04 9.30
N SER A 21 -16.45 -6.80 8.68
CA SER A 21 -16.11 -7.75 7.61
C SER A 21 -15.62 -7.04 6.35
N ALA A 22 -16.18 -5.87 6.00
CA ALA A 22 -15.72 -5.07 4.88
C ALA A 22 -14.29 -4.53 5.11
N TYR A 23 -13.99 -4.07 6.32
CA TYR A 23 -12.62 -3.68 6.72
C TYR A 23 -11.62 -4.83 6.57
N VAL A 24 -11.97 -6.03 7.06
CA VAL A 24 -11.12 -7.23 6.95
C VAL A 24 -10.86 -7.60 5.49
N TRP A 25 -11.86 -7.46 4.62
CA TRP A 25 -11.70 -7.71 3.18
C TRP A 25 -10.74 -6.74 2.51
N VAL A 26 -10.83 -5.44 2.80
CA VAL A 26 -9.89 -4.46 2.25
C VAL A 26 -8.47 -4.69 2.78
N ALA A 27 -8.31 -4.95 4.07
CA ALA A 27 -7.01 -5.28 4.64
C ALA A 27 -6.38 -6.52 3.98
N ARG A 28 -7.18 -7.57 3.72
CA ARG A 28 -6.73 -8.77 3.00
C ARG A 28 -6.30 -8.46 1.57
N PHE A 29 -7.11 -7.68 0.84
CA PHE A 29 -6.79 -7.31 -0.54
C PHE A 29 -5.50 -6.51 -0.63
N LEU A 30 -5.31 -5.53 0.25
CA LEU A 30 -4.07 -4.76 0.34
C LEU A 30 -2.88 -5.62 0.77
N SER A 31 -3.08 -6.57 1.69
CA SER A 31 -2.01 -7.49 2.10
C SER A 31 -1.55 -8.40 0.96
N VAL A 32 -2.50 -8.95 0.19
CA VAL A 32 -2.18 -9.72 -1.02
C VAL A 32 -1.49 -8.83 -2.06
N GLY A 33 -2.01 -7.62 -2.26
CA GLY A 33 -1.41 -6.61 -3.14
C GLY A 33 0.02 -6.25 -2.77
N PHE A 34 0.36 -6.22 -1.47
CA PHE A 34 1.72 -6.01 -0.97
C PHE A 34 2.66 -7.11 -1.44
N PHE A 35 2.33 -8.37 -1.18
CA PHE A 35 3.19 -9.49 -1.56
C PHE A 35 3.35 -9.63 -3.07
N ILE A 36 2.28 -9.40 -3.84
CA ILE A 36 2.34 -9.40 -5.31
C ILE A 36 3.24 -8.27 -5.81
N SER A 37 3.06 -7.05 -5.29
CA SER A 37 3.87 -5.89 -5.71
C SER A 37 5.35 -6.11 -5.36
N LEU A 38 5.64 -6.69 -4.21
CA LEU A 38 6.99 -7.02 -3.78
C LEU A 38 7.63 -8.09 -4.69
N ALA A 39 6.90 -9.15 -5.03
CA ALA A 39 7.38 -10.19 -5.93
C ALA A 39 7.68 -9.62 -7.33
N ILE A 40 6.79 -8.80 -7.88
CA ILE A 40 6.99 -8.14 -9.17
C ILE A 40 8.19 -7.19 -9.13
N ALA A 41 8.37 -6.42 -8.04
CA ALA A 41 9.51 -5.52 -7.89
C ALA A 41 10.84 -6.30 -7.90
N ILE A 42 10.93 -7.40 -7.14
CA ILE A 42 12.14 -8.22 -7.06
C ILE A 42 12.45 -8.89 -8.41
N VAL A 43 11.45 -9.55 -9.01
CA VAL A 43 11.63 -10.26 -10.28
C VAL A 43 11.91 -9.28 -11.42
N GLY A 44 11.19 -8.16 -11.46
CA GLY A 44 11.41 -7.09 -12.44
C GLY A 44 12.81 -6.52 -12.34
N LEU A 45 13.26 -6.17 -11.14
CA LEU A 45 14.62 -5.66 -10.91
C LEU A 45 15.70 -6.66 -11.32
N TYR A 46 15.49 -7.96 -11.04
CA TYR A 46 16.44 -9.00 -11.42
C TYR A 46 16.65 -9.07 -12.93
N PHE A 47 15.56 -9.15 -13.70
CA PHE A 47 15.64 -9.22 -15.16
C PHE A 47 16.14 -7.91 -15.78
N ASP A 48 15.74 -6.78 -15.22
CA ASP A 48 16.14 -5.46 -15.70
C ASP A 48 17.65 -5.20 -15.49
N ILE A 49 18.22 -5.60 -14.35
CA ILE A 49 19.67 -5.53 -14.11
C ILE A 49 20.44 -6.37 -15.14
N ILE A 50 19.98 -7.60 -15.42
CA ILE A 50 20.62 -8.47 -16.42
C ILE A 50 20.54 -7.81 -17.80
N TYR A 51 19.36 -7.35 -18.18
CA TYR A 51 19.14 -6.70 -19.46
C TYR A 51 20.02 -5.46 -19.63
N VAL A 52 20.09 -4.58 -18.63
CA VAL A 52 20.91 -3.37 -18.67
C VAL A 52 22.40 -3.71 -18.78
N ALA A 53 22.86 -4.71 -18.03
CA ALA A 53 24.26 -5.16 -18.06
C ALA A 53 24.66 -5.79 -19.41
N GLU A 54 23.72 -6.46 -20.08
CA GLU A 54 23.94 -7.05 -21.41
C GLU A 54 23.82 -6.03 -22.55
N SER A 55 22.95 -5.03 -22.40
CA SER A 55 22.61 -4.07 -23.46
C SER A 55 23.38 -2.76 -23.40
N SER A 56 24.03 -2.45 -22.28
CA SER A 56 24.71 -1.16 -22.08
C SER A 56 25.90 -1.23 -21.11
N ASP A 57 26.85 -0.30 -21.26
CA ASP A 57 27.95 -0.10 -20.31
C ASP A 57 27.52 0.65 -19.02
N TRP A 58 26.26 1.06 -18.94
CA TRP A 58 25.75 1.81 -17.80
C TRP A 58 25.54 0.88 -16.60
N LYS A 59 26.09 1.26 -15.44
CA LYS A 59 25.92 0.50 -14.20
C LYS A 59 24.71 1.02 -13.41
N PRO A 60 23.71 0.16 -13.14
CA PRO A 60 22.56 0.53 -12.32
C PRO A 60 23.00 1.05 -10.95
N SER A 61 22.53 2.24 -10.58
CA SER A 61 22.75 2.77 -9.24
C SER A 61 21.76 2.16 -8.24
N MET A 62 22.09 2.21 -6.95
CA MET A 62 21.15 1.80 -5.90
C MET A 62 19.82 2.56 -5.98
N TRP A 63 19.85 3.86 -6.31
CA TRP A 63 18.65 4.68 -6.49
C TRP A 63 17.74 4.17 -7.59
N TYR A 64 18.31 3.72 -8.71
CA TYR A 64 17.54 3.11 -9.79
C TYR A 64 16.85 1.83 -9.32
N SER A 65 17.56 0.96 -8.59
CA SER A 65 16.98 -0.26 -8.03
C SER A 65 15.85 0.01 -7.04
N LEU A 66 15.96 1.09 -6.24
CA LEU A 66 14.92 1.48 -5.28
C LEU A 66 13.60 1.91 -5.96
N MET A 67 13.64 2.40 -7.21
CA MET A 67 12.42 2.82 -7.93
C MET A 67 11.47 1.65 -8.21
N PHE A 68 11.98 0.42 -8.32
CA PHE A 68 11.14 -0.78 -8.45
C PHE A 68 10.25 -1.04 -7.24
N PHE A 69 10.64 -0.54 -6.06
CA PHE A 69 9.89 -0.74 -4.81
C PHE A 69 8.91 0.40 -4.51
N MET A 70 8.85 1.46 -5.32
CA MET A 70 7.89 2.56 -5.14
C MET A 70 6.42 2.10 -5.03
N PRO A 71 5.93 1.12 -5.84
CA PRO A 71 4.59 0.56 -5.66
C PRO A 71 4.35 -0.07 -4.29
N VAL A 72 5.38 -0.66 -3.67
CA VAL A 72 5.29 -1.29 -2.34
C VAL A 72 5.04 -0.24 -1.26
N VAL A 73 5.66 0.93 -1.38
CA VAL A 73 5.47 2.05 -0.44
C VAL A 73 4.01 2.51 -0.39
N GLY A 74 3.35 2.59 -1.55
CA GLY A 74 1.92 2.96 -1.62
C GLY A 74 1.03 1.99 -0.84
N VAL A 75 1.31 0.69 -0.92
CA VAL A 75 0.56 -0.34 -0.18
C VAL A 75 0.82 -0.25 1.32
N ILE A 76 2.06 0.00 1.75
CA ILE A 76 2.41 0.21 3.16
C ILE A 76 1.64 1.40 3.75
N ILE A 77 1.58 2.52 3.02
CA ILE A 77 0.82 3.71 3.44
C ILE A 77 -0.67 3.36 3.61
N GLY A 78 -1.26 2.61 2.68
CA GLY A 78 -2.65 2.17 2.79
C GLY A 78 -2.92 1.28 4.01
N LEU A 79 -2.05 0.30 4.27
CA LEU A 79 -2.15 -0.55 5.45
C LEU A 79 -1.97 0.24 6.76
N TYR A 80 -1.01 1.17 6.79
CA TYR A 80 -0.78 2.03 7.95
C TYR A 80 -1.98 2.93 8.24
N TYR A 81 -2.57 3.52 7.21
CA TYR A 81 -3.79 4.33 7.31
C TYR A 81 -4.94 3.53 7.94
N LEU A 82 -5.20 2.32 7.42
CA LEU A 82 -6.25 1.44 7.95
C LEU A 82 -6.00 1.04 9.40
N TYR A 83 -4.75 0.67 9.74
CA TYR A 83 -4.37 0.34 11.11
C TYR A 83 -4.62 1.50 12.06
N ARG A 84 -4.12 2.71 11.74
CA ARG A 84 -4.32 3.91 12.56
C ARG A 84 -5.80 4.19 12.77
N ARG A 85 -6.63 3.98 11.74
CA ARG A 85 -8.07 4.23 11.82
C ARG A 85 -8.82 3.19 12.63
N SER A 86 -8.42 1.91 12.58
CA SER A 86 -9.05 0.84 13.38
C SER A 86 -9.02 1.12 14.89
N LEU A 87 -8.06 1.92 15.36
CA LEU A 87 -7.96 2.34 16.76
C LEU A 87 -9.10 3.30 17.18
N TYR A 88 -9.79 3.93 16.23
CA TYR A 88 -10.85 4.90 16.48
C TYR A 88 -12.26 4.35 16.22
N VAL A 89 -12.39 3.11 15.72
CA VAL A 89 -13.68 2.47 15.47
C VAL A 89 -14.23 1.96 16.80
N GLY A 90 -15.38 2.47 17.24
CA GLY A 90 -16.05 2.07 18.49
C GLY A 90 -15.77 2.96 19.71
N LEU A 91 -14.92 3.99 19.60
CA LEU A 91 -14.81 5.05 20.60
C LEU A 91 -15.96 6.04 20.41
N SER A 92 -17.11 5.76 21.04
CA SER A 92 -18.17 6.76 21.21
C SER A 92 -17.58 7.95 21.96
N LEU A 93 -17.69 9.17 21.41
CA LEU A 93 -17.47 10.39 22.19
C LEU A 93 -18.42 10.31 23.38
N ALA A 94 -17.89 10.16 24.58
CA ALA A 94 -18.68 10.26 25.80
C ALA A 94 -19.54 11.54 25.68
N PRO A 95 -20.87 11.48 25.91
CA PRO A 95 -21.68 12.68 25.85
C PRO A 95 -21.09 13.69 26.83
N SER A 96 -20.97 14.96 26.40
CA SER A 96 -20.49 16.00 27.30
C SER A 96 -21.35 15.99 28.56
N PRO A 97 -20.78 16.21 29.76
CA PRO A 97 -21.60 16.44 30.93
C PRO A 97 -22.52 17.61 30.58
N GLN A 98 -23.83 17.37 30.59
CA GLN A 98 -24.82 18.42 30.39
C GLN A 98 -24.59 19.49 31.46
N ALA A 99 -24.35 20.73 31.02
CA ALA A 99 -24.32 21.92 31.85
C ALA A 99 -25.69 22.59 31.82
#